data_AF-A0A932W7Z6-F1
#
_entry.id   AF-A0A932W7Z6-F1
#
_cell.length_a   1.000
_cell.length_b   1.000
_cell.length_c   1.000
_cell.angle_alpha   90.00
_cell.angle_beta   90.00
_cell.angle_gamma   90.00
#
_symmetry.space_group_name_H-M   'P 1'
#
loop_
_entity.id
_entity.type
_entity.pdbx_description
1 polymer ?
#
loop_
_entity_poly.entity_id
_entity_poly.type
_entity_poly.pdbx_seq_one_letter_code
_entity_poly.pdbx_strand_id
1 'polypeptide(L)'
;MQNLWNNPASAKRQSESEVLYQQLNSGEGVLAMYRAFNQTKQAALVYDSDFGAAMKDQSTQQVGRIYVGYWETRNLRMVSNIRDVMGATPGKRTLTIVGAAHKGYFEAYLNMMHDVKLIDTAQVLR
;
A
#
# COMPACT_ATOMS: atom_id res chain seq x y z
N MET A 1 -9.30 -20.30 -3.07
CA MET A 1 -8.74 -18.94 -2.97
C MET A 1 -8.64 -18.46 -1.52
N GLN A 2 -9.71 -18.52 -0.72
CA GLN A 2 -9.74 -17.96 0.64
C GLN A 2 -8.65 -18.48 1.61
N ASN A 3 -8.17 -19.72 1.43
CA ASN A 3 -7.13 -20.29 2.30
C ASN A 3 -5.77 -19.58 2.22
N LEU A 4 -5.40 -18.94 1.09
CA LEU A 4 -4.09 -18.27 0.95
C LEU A 4 -3.95 -17.11 1.95
N TRP A 5 -5.06 -16.42 2.21
CA TRP A 5 -5.10 -15.29 3.13
C TRP A 5 -5.48 -15.66 4.56
N ASN A 6 -5.79 -16.93 4.83
CA ASN A 6 -5.91 -17.46 6.19
C ASN A 6 -4.51 -17.74 6.74
N ASN A 7 -3.83 -16.69 7.19
CA ASN A 7 -2.47 -16.77 7.70
C ASN A 7 -2.26 -15.83 8.90
N PRO A 8 -1.22 -16.06 9.73
CA PRO A 8 -0.97 -15.25 10.93
C PRO A 8 -0.73 -13.76 10.64
N ALA A 9 -0.14 -13.42 9.50
CA ALA A 9 0.10 -12.03 9.12
C ALA A 9 -1.21 -11.30 8.80
N SER A 10 -2.16 -11.93 8.11
CA SER A 10 -3.51 -11.41 7.89
C SER A 10 -4.25 -11.17 9.20
N ALA A 11 -4.24 -12.16 10.10
CA ALA A 11 -4.88 -12.03 11.41
C ALA A 11 -4.27 -10.89 12.23
N LYS A 12 -2.93 -10.80 12.25
CA LYS A 12 -2.21 -9.70 12.91
C LYS A 12 -2.59 -8.34 12.32
N ARG A 13 -2.54 -8.21 10.99
CA ARG A 13 -2.90 -6.97 10.28
C ARG A 13 -4.32 -6.53 10.55
N GLN A 14 -5.26 -7.48 10.58
CA GLN A 14 -6.66 -7.22 10.91
C GLN A 14 -6.77 -6.70 12.35
N SER A 15 -6.20 -7.40 13.32
CA SER A 15 -6.28 -6.98 14.73
C SER A 15 -5.65 -5.60 14.98
N GLU A 16 -4.50 -5.31 14.37
CA GLU A 16 -3.86 -3.98 14.47
C GLU A 16 -4.73 -2.88 13.84
N SER A 17 -5.41 -3.18 12.73
CA SER A 17 -6.29 -2.21 12.05
C SER A 17 -7.57 -1.95 12.85
N GLU A 18 -8.16 -3.00 13.44
CA GLU A 18 -9.38 -2.88 14.25
C GLU A 18 -9.18 -1.96 15.45
N VAL A 19 -8.03 -2.04 16.13
CA VAL A 19 -7.69 -1.14 17.23
C VAL A 19 -7.64 0.33 16.77
N LEU A 20 -7.04 0.60 15.60
CA LEU A 20 -6.97 1.95 15.03
C LEU A 20 -8.36 2.48 14.64
N TYR A 21 -9.22 1.61 14.10
CA TYR A 21 -10.56 1.99 13.67
C TYR A 21 -11.47 2.42 14.81
N GLN A 22 -11.25 1.94 16.04
CA GLN A 22 -12.00 2.40 17.22
C GLN A 22 -11.73 3.86 17.60
N GLN A 23 -10.66 4.47 17.09
CA GLN A 23 -10.24 5.84 17.44
C GLN A 23 -10.65 6.88 16.38
N LEU A 24 -11.35 6.48 15.31
CA LEU A 24 -11.69 7.37 14.19
C LEU A 24 -12.73 8.46 14.51
N ASN A 25 -13.23 8.51 15.75
CA ASN A 25 -14.13 9.55 16.24
C ASN A 25 -13.43 10.89 16.53
N SER A 26 -12.12 10.98 16.31
CA SER A 26 -11.34 12.20 16.51
C SER A 26 -10.33 12.43 15.38
N GLY A 27 -9.98 13.70 15.15
CA GLY A 27 -8.94 14.06 14.17
C GLY A 27 -7.58 13.42 14.50
N GLU A 28 -7.22 13.36 15.78
CA GLU A 28 -5.98 12.70 16.20
C GLU A 28 -6.02 11.18 15.95
N GLY A 29 -7.14 10.52 16.19
CA GLY A 29 -7.26 9.09 15.88
C GLY A 29 -7.17 8.78 14.37
N VAL A 30 -7.70 9.67 13.52
CA VAL A 30 -7.50 9.58 12.06
C VAL A 30 -6.01 9.74 11.71
N LEU A 31 -5.31 10.73 12.29
CA LEU A 31 -3.87 10.91 12.07
C LEU A 31 -3.06 9.72 12.61
N ALA A 32 -3.41 9.18 13.77
CA ALA A 32 -2.78 7.99 14.34
C ALA A 32 -2.89 6.78 13.40
N MET A 33 -4.07 6.57 12.79
CA MET A 33 -4.27 5.54 11.77
C MET A 33 -3.35 5.79 10.55
N TYR A 34 -3.31 7.00 10.01
CA TYR A 34 -2.43 7.31 8.87
C TYR A 34 -0.95 7.11 9.20
N ARG A 35 -0.49 7.56 10.38
CA ARG A 35 0.89 7.37 10.83
C ARG A 35 1.20 5.88 10.94
N ALA A 36 0.32 5.08 11.56
CA ALA A 36 0.50 3.64 11.69
C ALA A 36 0.57 2.93 10.33
N PHE A 37 -0.34 3.25 9.42
CA PHE A 37 -0.40 2.63 8.09
C PHE A 37 0.76 2.99 7.16
N ASN A 38 1.46 4.08 7.45
CA ASN A 38 2.62 4.51 6.67
C ASN A 38 3.98 4.05 7.25
N GLN A 39 4.01 3.33 8.37
CA GLN A 39 5.27 2.79 8.92
C GLN A 39 5.85 1.67 8.04
N THR A 40 7.17 1.58 7.96
CA THR A 40 7.87 0.52 7.21
C THR A 40 7.45 -0.89 7.63
N LYS A 41 7.23 -1.11 8.92
CA LYS A 41 6.75 -2.40 9.45
C LYS A 41 5.38 -2.80 8.88
N GLN A 42 4.54 -1.83 8.55
CA GLN A 42 3.24 -2.09 7.96
C GLN A 42 3.37 -2.57 6.52
N ALA A 43 4.31 -2.01 5.74
CA ALA A 43 4.56 -2.48 4.38
C ALA A 43 5.00 -3.95 4.35
N ALA A 44 5.87 -4.36 5.28
CA ALA A 44 6.25 -5.76 5.46
C ALA A 44 5.05 -6.64 5.85
N LEU A 45 4.24 -6.20 6.84
CA LEU A 45 3.07 -6.95 7.27
C LEU A 45 2.02 -7.10 6.17
N VAL A 46 1.80 -6.06 5.36
CA VAL A 46 0.96 -6.11 4.15
C VAL A 46 1.48 -7.18 3.19
N TYR A 47 2.78 -7.15 2.86
CA TYR A 47 3.38 -8.12 1.95
C TYR A 47 3.19 -9.55 2.47
N ASP A 48 3.55 -9.82 3.72
CA ASP A 48 3.46 -11.16 4.30
C ASP A 48 2.01 -11.67 4.37
N SER A 49 1.05 -10.77 4.64
CA SER A 49 -0.38 -11.11 4.73
C SER A 49 -1.01 -11.46 3.38
N ASP A 50 -0.56 -10.79 2.32
CA ASP A 50 -1.28 -10.73 1.05
C ASP A 50 -0.40 -11.23 -0.11
N PHE A 51 0.46 -10.37 -0.65
CA PHE A 51 1.21 -10.67 -1.87
C PHE A 51 2.21 -11.81 -1.69
N GLY A 52 2.94 -11.83 -0.58
CA GLY A 52 3.85 -12.92 -0.22
C GLY A 52 3.13 -14.24 0.02
N ALA A 53 1.91 -14.20 0.55
CA ALA A 53 1.06 -15.38 0.69
C ALA A 53 0.55 -15.87 -0.68
N ALA A 54 0.10 -14.96 -1.55
CA ALA A 54 -0.34 -15.28 -2.90
C ALA A 54 0.80 -15.84 -3.77
N MET A 55 2.03 -15.33 -3.63
CA MET A 55 3.20 -15.84 -4.35
C MET A 55 3.61 -17.26 -3.94
N LYS A 56 3.15 -17.74 -2.79
CA LYS A 56 3.34 -19.13 -2.32
C LYS A 56 2.28 -20.09 -2.86
N ASP A 57 1.33 -19.62 -3.66
CA ASP A 57 0.33 -20.49 -4.27
C ASP A 57 0.98 -21.58 -5.13
N GLN A 58 0.60 -22.83 -4.85
CA GLN A 58 1.06 -24.03 -5.56
C GLN A 58 -0.03 -24.66 -6.43
N SER A 59 -1.18 -23.99 -6.60
CA SER A 59 -2.23 -24.46 -7.51
C SER A 59 -1.70 -24.61 -8.93
N THR A 60 -2.17 -25.64 -9.65
CA THR A 60 -1.81 -25.86 -11.07
C THR A 60 -2.16 -24.63 -11.93
N GLN A 61 -3.23 -23.94 -11.58
CA GLN A 61 -3.72 -22.74 -12.27
C GLN A 61 -2.93 -21.47 -11.91
N GLN A 62 -2.04 -21.52 -10.91
CA GLN A 62 -1.22 -20.40 -10.45
C GLN A 62 -2.05 -19.14 -10.11
N VAL A 63 -3.22 -19.33 -9.51
CA VAL A 63 -4.17 -18.24 -9.23
C VAL A 63 -3.55 -17.11 -8.39
N GLY A 64 -2.61 -17.44 -7.49
CA GLY A 64 -1.88 -16.44 -6.71
C GLY A 64 -0.97 -15.55 -7.55
N ARG A 65 -0.28 -16.10 -8.56
CA ARG A 65 0.54 -15.31 -9.49
C ARG A 65 -0.32 -14.43 -10.39
N ILE A 66 -1.46 -14.94 -10.85
CA ILE A 66 -2.43 -14.16 -11.62
C ILE A 66 -2.94 -12.97 -10.79
N TYR A 67 -3.27 -13.21 -9.52
CA TYR A 67 -3.67 -12.16 -8.59
C TYR A 67 -2.59 -11.09 -8.41
N VAL A 68 -1.34 -11.49 -8.14
CA VAL A 68 -0.23 -10.55 -7.95
C VAL A 68 0.05 -9.74 -9.22
N GLY A 69 0.07 -10.39 -10.39
CA GLY A 69 0.27 -9.69 -11.67
C GLY A 69 -0.85 -8.68 -11.97
N TYR A 70 -2.10 -9.03 -11.68
CA TYR A 70 -3.21 -8.07 -11.74
C TYR A 70 -2.97 -6.89 -10.79
N TRP A 71 -2.58 -7.15 -9.55
CA TRP A 71 -2.35 -6.12 -8.53
C TRP A 71 -1.21 -5.17 -8.92
N GLU A 72 -0.09 -5.70 -9.39
CA GLU A 72 1.04 -4.94 -9.91
C GLU A 72 0.59 -4.02 -11.05
N THR A 73 -0.13 -4.58 -12.03
CA THR A 73 -0.64 -3.82 -13.17
C THR A 73 -1.62 -2.73 -12.75
N ARG A 74 -2.48 -3.00 -11.76
CA ARG A 74 -3.38 -1.99 -11.18
C ARG A 74 -2.60 -0.83 -10.58
N ASN A 75 -1.55 -1.09 -9.82
CA ASN A 75 -0.71 -0.05 -9.22
C ASN A 75 0.05 0.76 -10.29
N LEU A 76 0.55 0.11 -11.35
CA LEU A 76 1.17 0.80 -12.48
C LEU A 76 0.21 1.80 -13.13
N ARG A 77 -1.05 1.41 -13.37
CA ARG A 77 -2.08 2.31 -13.93
C ARG A 77 -2.41 3.50 -13.01
N MET A 78 -2.42 3.28 -11.69
CA MET A 78 -2.65 4.38 -10.76
C MET A 78 -1.46 5.36 -10.75
N VAL A 79 -0.24 4.84 -10.74
CA VAL A 79 0.99 5.63 -10.80
C VAL A 79 1.14 6.37 -12.13
N SER A 80 0.75 5.76 -13.26
CA SER A 80 0.75 6.46 -14.56
C SER A 80 -0.17 7.67 -14.56
N ASN A 81 -1.36 7.57 -13.95
CA ASN A 81 -2.28 8.71 -13.84
C ASN A 81 -1.70 9.82 -12.96
N ILE A 82 -1.01 9.48 -11.88
CA ILE A 82 -0.31 10.46 -11.03
C ILE A 82 0.81 11.14 -11.82
N ARG A 83 1.60 10.36 -12.57
CA ARG A 83 2.69 10.89 -13.38
C ARG A 83 2.18 11.85 -14.46
N ASP A 84 1.06 11.52 -15.10
CA ASP A 84 0.43 12.37 -16.12
C ASP A 84 0.05 13.76 -15.55
N VAL A 85 -0.64 13.78 -14.39
CA VAL A 85 -0.99 15.02 -13.68
C VAL A 85 0.26 15.82 -13.26
N MET A 86 1.29 15.14 -12.75
CA MET A 86 2.55 15.77 -12.35
C MET A 86 3.32 16.36 -13.55
N GLY A 87 3.34 15.66 -14.68
CA GLY A 87 4.00 16.10 -15.91
C GLY A 87 3.40 17.40 -16.47
N ALA A 88 2.09 17.59 -16.32
CA ALA A 88 1.41 18.83 -16.67
C ALA A 88 1.65 19.98 -15.68
N THR A 89 2.23 19.70 -14.50
CA THR A 89 2.40 20.69 -13.42
C THR A 89 3.80 20.67 -12.77
N PRO A 90 4.88 20.95 -13.52
CA PRO A 90 6.25 20.92 -12.99
C PRO A 90 6.43 21.74 -11.70
N GLY A 91 7.16 21.18 -10.73
CA GLY A 91 7.47 21.83 -9.46
C GLY A 91 6.33 21.88 -8.43
N LYS A 92 5.13 21.38 -8.76
CA LYS A 92 4.03 21.28 -7.80
C LYS A 92 4.20 20.07 -6.87
N ARG A 93 3.56 20.15 -5.70
CA ARG A 93 3.49 19.05 -4.73
C ARG A 93 2.17 18.31 -4.94
N THR A 94 2.25 16.99 -5.01
CA THR A 94 1.08 16.11 -5.13
C THR A 94 0.91 15.31 -3.85
N LEU A 95 -0.30 15.33 -3.29
CA LEU A 95 -0.71 14.42 -2.21
C LEU A 95 -1.51 13.28 -2.82
N THR A 96 -1.15 12.05 -2.48
CA THR A 96 -1.86 10.86 -2.93
C THR A 96 -2.36 10.09 -1.71
N ILE A 97 -3.67 9.82 -1.68
CA ILE A 97 -4.32 9.01 -0.65
C ILE A 97 -4.80 7.72 -1.29
N VAL A 98 -4.29 6.60 -0.82
CA VAL A 98 -4.61 5.25 -1.32
C VAL A 98 -4.71 4.27 -0.16
N GLY A 99 -5.30 3.10 -0.40
CA GLY A 99 -5.29 2.02 0.59
C GLY A 99 -3.85 1.61 0.94
N ALA A 100 -3.58 1.28 2.20
CA ALA A 100 -2.24 0.99 2.70
C ALA A 100 -1.51 -0.11 1.90
N ALA A 101 -2.24 -1.06 1.34
CA ALA A 101 -1.70 -2.14 0.51
C ALA A 101 -1.06 -1.68 -0.82
N HIS A 102 -1.31 -0.43 -1.23
CA HIS A 102 -0.75 0.16 -2.44
C HIS A 102 0.59 0.87 -2.21
N LYS A 103 0.88 1.31 -0.97
CA LYS A 103 2.02 2.20 -0.67
C LYS A 103 3.35 1.67 -1.20
N GLY A 104 3.68 0.41 -0.91
CA GLY A 104 4.95 -0.18 -1.34
C GLY A 104 5.13 -0.20 -2.85
N TYR A 105 4.07 -0.54 -3.61
CA TYR A 105 4.11 -0.50 -5.08
C TYR A 105 4.20 0.94 -5.60
N PHE A 106 3.47 1.87 -4.99
CA PHE A 106 3.50 3.28 -5.37
C PHE A 106 4.90 3.86 -5.19
N GLU A 107 5.52 3.63 -4.04
CA GLU A 107 6.88 4.08 -3.76
C GLU A 107 7.87 3.45 -4.73
N ALA A 108 7.80 2.14 -4.97
CA ALA A 108 8.68 1.47 -5.93
C ALA A 108 8.57 2.07 -7.35
N TYR A 109 7.35 2.25 -7.87
CA TYR A 109 7.14 2.72 -9.24
C TYR A 109 7.39 4.22 -9.40
N LEU A 110 6.97 5.05 -8.45
CA LEU A 110 7.24 6.49 -8.50
C LEU A 110 8.74 6.78 -8.36
N ASN A 111 9.47 5.98 -7.60
CA ASN A 111 10.91 6.11 -7.45
C ASN A 111 11.70 5.77 -8.74
N MET A 112 11.05 5.16 -9.74
CA MET A 112 11.66 4.94 -11.06
C MET A 112 11.58 6.19 -11.96
N MET A 113 10.81 7.23 -11.58
CA MET A 113 10.59 8.41 -12.43
C MET A 113 11.70 9.45 -12.22
N HIS A 114 12.25 9.97 -13.32
CA HIS A 114 13.46 10.82 -13.30
C HIS A 114 13.36 12.10 -12.45
N ASP A 115 12.19 12.71 -12.38
CA ASP A 115 11.94 14.03 -11.79
C ASP A 115 10.95 13.98 -10.61
N VAL A 116 10.61 12.77 -10.13
CA VAL A 116 9.73 12.58 -8.96
C VAL A 116 10.58 12.43 -7.71
N LYS A 117 10.23 13.19 -6.67
CA LYS A 117 10.81 13.07 -5.34
C LYS A 117 9.75 12.61 -4.37
N LEU A 118 9.94 11.43 -3.79
CA LEU A 118 9.10 10.92 -2.71
C LEU A 118 9.46 11.62 -1.40
N ILE A 119 8.44 12.07 -0.68
CA ILE A 119 8.59 12.70 0.64
C ILE A 119 8.11 11.71 1.69
N ASP A 120 8.94 11.49 2.72
CA ASP A 120 8.57 10.63 3.84
C ASP A 120 7.33 11.18 4.54
N THR A 121 6.30 10.33 4.61
CA THR A 121 5.03 10.60 5.27
C THR A 121 5.19 10.95 6.76
N ALA A 122 6.21 10.44 7.45
CA ALA A 122 6.48 10.80 8.84
C ALA A 122 6.85 12.29 9.01
N GLN A 123 7.39 12.94 7.97
CA GLN A 123 7.73 14.36 8.00
C GLN A 123 6.51 15.27 7.80
N VAL A 124 5.45 14.71 7.19
CA VAL A 124 4.23 15.43 6.78
C VAL A 124 3.08 15.20 7.76
N LEU A 125 2.92 13.98 8.28
CA LEU A 125 1.88 13.60 9.23
C LEU A 125 2.30 13.94 10.67
N ARG A 126 2.44 15.24 10.96
CA ARG A 126 2.81 15.77 12.29
C ARG A 126 1.67 15.75 13.27
#